data_AF-A0A850JXK4-F1
#
_entry.id   AF-A0A850JXK4-F1
#
_cell.length_a   1.000
_cell.length_b   1.000
_cell.length_c   1.000
_cell.angle_alpha   90.00
_cell.angle_beta   90.00
_cell.angle_gamma   90.00
#
_symmetry.space_group_name_H-M   'P 1'
#
loop_
_entity.id
_entity.type
_entity.pdbx_description
1 polymer ?
#
loop_
_entity_poly.entity_id
_entity_poly.type
_entity_poly.pdbx_seq_one_letter_code
_entity_poly.pdbx_strand_id
1 'polypeptide(L)'
;MNGNIEVTYKIVNNKDLNLTLSLQELLKNEKIVKTIKSEFAKGFRNIDIKTDQELSDKFKLETIKEHHSFTVSKDDFADIVSLAEDDATTKKLLKKDSFVELVDIKTIE
;
A
#
# COMPACT_ATOMS: atom_id res chain seq x y z
N MET A 1 -5.34 35.41 10.60
CA MET A 1 -5.38 34.94 9.20
C MET A 1 -6.09 33.61 9.25
N ASN A 2 -7.31 33.52 8.70
CA ASN A 2 -8.12 32.30 8.71
C ASN A 2 -7.58 31.37 7.64
N GLY A 3 -6.50 30.65 7.94
CA GLY A 3 -5.96 29.62 7.07
C GLY A 3 -6.69 28.31 7.31
N ASN A 4 -6.99 27.58 6.24
CA ASN A 4 -7.49 26.22 6.34
C ASN A 4 -6.38 25.24 5.95
N ILE A 5 -6.51 24.00 6.40
CA ILE A 5 -5.64 22.91 5.97
C ILE A 5 -6.49 21.78 5.39
N GLU A 6 -6.05 21.23 4.26
CA GLU A 6 -6.52 19.95 3.73
C GLU A 6 -5.72 18.85 4.39
N VAL A 7 -6.41 17.90 5.02
CA VAL A 7 -5.81 16.72 5.63
C VAL A 7 -6.23 15.51 4.82
N THR A 8 -5.26 14.73 4.35
CA THR A 8 -5.47 13.45 3.68
C THR A 8 -5.05 12.32 4.60
N TYR A 9 -5.91 11.31 4.74
CA TYR A 9 -5.67 10.13 5.55
C TYR A 9 -6.10 8.85 4.81
N LYS A 10 -5.68 7.72 5.34
CA LYS A 10 -6.13 6.39 4.91
C LYS A 10 -6.44 5.50 6.11
N ILE A 11 -7.25 4.47 5.88
CA ILE A 11 -7.56 3.48 6.92
C ILE A 11 -6.60 2.30 6.84
N VAL A 12 -5.83 2.10 7.89
CA VAL A 12 -4.92 0.96 8.06
C VAL A 12 -5.45 -0.02 9.09
N ASN A 13 -5.06 -1.28 9.00
CA ASN A 13 -5.34 -2.29 10.00
C ASN A 13 -4.16 -3.26 10.16
N ASN A 14 -4.17 -4.02 11.25
CA ASN A 14 -3.12 -5.01 11.57
C ASN A 14 -3.05 -6.23 10.62
N LYS A 15 -3.98 -6.35 9.67
CA LYS A 15 -4.02 -7.40 8.66
C LYS A 15 -3.60 -6.90 7.28
N ASP A 16 -3.21 -5.63 7.16
CA ASP A 16 -2.76 -5.07 5.91
C ASP A 16 -1.48 -5.76 5.45
N LEU A 17 -1.48 -6.14 4.18
CA LEU A 17 -0.33 -6.77 3.57
C LEU A 17 0.68 -5.68 3.24
N ASN A 18 1.91 -5.88 3.69
CA ASN A 18 3.07 -5.16 3.20
C ASN A 18 4.22 -6.16 3.14
N LEU A 19 4.29 -6.85 2.01
CA LEU A 19 5.23 -7.93 1.80
C LEU A 19 6.22 -7.51 0.72
N THR A 20 7.49 -7.48 1.10
CA THR A 20 8.59 -7.33 0.13
C THR A 20 9.17 -8.69 -0.16
N LEU A 21 9.33 -9.00 -1.44
CA LEU A 21 9.87 -10.26 -1.92
C LEU A 21 10.95 -9.99 -2.96
N SER A 22 11.92 -10.87 -3.04
CA SER A 22 12.97 -10.85 -4.08
C SER A 22 12.56 -11.72 -5.27
N LEU A 23 13.00 -11.35 -6.48
CA LEU A 23 12.78 -12.20 -7.66
C LEU A 23 13.36 -13.61 -7.47
N GLN A 24 14.47 -13.73 -6.73
CA GLN A 24 15.06 -15.03 -6.42
C GLN A 24 14.13 -15.92 -5.60
N GLU A 25 13.35 -15.36 -4.66
CA GLU A 25 12.34 -16.12 -3.90
C GLU A 25 11.18 -16.57 -4.78
N LEU A 26 10.77 -15.77 -5.79
CA LEU A 26 9.75 -16.21 -6.75
C LEU A 26 10.24 -17.38 -7.60
N LEU A 27 11.47 -17.31 -8.09
CA LEU A 27 12.04 -18.34 -8.95
C LEU A 27 12.37 -19.64 -8.19
N LYS A 28 12.41 -19.61 -6.85
CA LYS A 28 12.43 -20.84 -6.02
C LYS A 28 11.07 -21.53 -5.95
N ASN A 29 9.98 -20.86 -6.32
CA ASN A 29 8.63 -21.43 -6.28
C ASN A 29 8.33 -22.23 -7.55
N GLU A 30 8.15 -23.55 -7.41
CA GLU A 30 7.90 -24.45 -8.54
C GLU A 30 6.66 -24.07 -9.35
N LYS A 31 5.59 -23.58 -8.71
CA LYS A 31 4.37 -23.17 -9.42
C LYS A 31 4.65 -21.99 -10.35
N ILE A 32 5.44 -21.02 -9.88
CA ILE A 32 5.81 -19.83 -10.65
C ILE A 32 6.70 -20.22 -11.82
N VAL A 33 7.74 -21.02 -11.57
CA VAL A 33 8.63 -21.54 -12.61
C VAL A 33 7.86 -22.32 -13.66
N LYS A 34 6.91 -23.17 -13.24
CA LYS A 34 6.06 -23.93 -14.15
C LYS A 34 5.18 -23.03 -15.00
N THR A 35 4.55 -22.00 -14.41
CA THR A 35 3.75 -21.02 -15.15
C THR A 35 4.59 -20.28 -16.18
N ILE A 36 5.78 -19.81 -15.81
CA ILE A 36 6.71 -19.15 -16.75
C ILE A 36 7.07 -20.09 -17.90
N LYS A 37 7.46 -21.33 -17.61
CA LYS A 37 7.80 -22.32 -18.63
C LYS A 37 6.61 -22.66 -19.54
N SER A 38 5.40 -22.76 -18.99
CA SER A 38 4.20 -23.08 -19.78
C SER A 38 3.76 -21.93 -20.69
N GLU A 39 3.98 -20.69 -20.27
CA GLU A 39 3.61 -19.50 -21.03
C GLU A 39 4.64 -19.19 -22.11
N PHE A 40 5.92 -19.17 -21.76
CA PHE A 40 6.98 -18.62 -22.61
C PHE A 40 7.85 -19.67 -23.30
N ALA A 41 7.74 -20.94 -22.92
CA ALA A 41 8.59 -22.01 -23.46
C ALA A 41 7.79 -23.28 -23.80
N LYS A 42 6.54 -23.08 -24.22
CA LYS A 42 5.66 -24.17 -24.68
C LYS A 42 6.24 -24.87 -25.90
N GLY A 43 6.23 -26.21 -25.87
CA GLY A 43 6.74 -27.05 -26.97
C GLY A 43 8.23 -27.37 -26.89
N PHE A 44 8.98 -26.74 -25.99
CA PHE A 44 10.38 -27.02 -25.74
C PHE A 44 10.56 -28.06 -24.64
N ARG A 45 11.54 -28.97 -24.81
CA ARG A 45 11.92 -29.98 -23.81
C ARG A 45 13.24 -29.57 -23.15
N ASN A 46 13.46 -30.03 -21.92
CA ASN A 46 14.72 -29.82 -21.18
C ASN A 46 15.09 -28.34 -21.00
N ILE A 47 14.10 -27.51 -20.72
CA ILE A 47 14.27 -26.07 -20.52
C ILE A 47 14.48 -25.73 -19.04
N ASP A 48 15.35 -24.76 -18.80
CA ASP A 48 15.59 -24.23 -17.47
C ASP A 48 15.66 -22.70 -17.46
N ILE A 49 15.37 -22.09 -16.30
CA ILE A 49 15.43 -20.64 -16.12
C ILE A 49 16.80 -20.30 -15.53
N LYS A 50 17.59 -19.51 -16.25
CA LYS A 50 18.89 -19.02 -15.80
C LYS A 50 18.86 -17.51 -15.70
N THR A 51 19.57 -16.97 -14.73
CA THR A 51 19.72 -15.54 -14.50
C THR A 51 21.20 -15.19 -14.66
N ASP A 52 21.52 -14.19 -15.48
CA ASP A 52 22.90 -13.82 -15.77
C ASP A 52 23.62 -13.18 -14.57
N GLN A 53 22.84 -12.64 -13.61
CA GLN A 53 23.32 -12.02 -12.37
C GLN A 53 22.41 -12.38 -11.18
N GLU A 54 22.89 -12.16 -9.96
CA GLU A 54 22.03 -12.25 -8.77
C GLU A 54 20.93 -11.19 -8.86
N LEU A 55 19.68 -11.64 -8.82
CA LEU A 55 18.52 -10.76 -8.89
C LEU A 55 18.33 -10.06 -7.54
N SER A 56 18.88 -8.85 -7.41
CA SER A 56 18.69 -7.99 -6.23
C SER A 56 17.37 -7.24 -6.23
N ASP A 57 16.63 -7.27 -7.34
CA ASP A 57 15.37 -6.55 -7.48
C ASP A 57 14.33 -7.08 -6.49
N LYS A 58 13.68 -6.13 -5.83
CA LYS A 58 12.61 -6.38 -4.87
C LYS A 58 11.30 -5.92 -5.46
N PHE A 59 10.26 -6.72 -5.27
CA PHE A 59 8.89 -6.34 -5.59
C PHE A 59 8.07 -6.32 -4.30
N LYS A 60 7.10 -5.41 -4.25
CA LYS A 60 6.26 -5.17 -3.09
C LYS A 60 4.83 -5.59 -3.41
N LEU A 61 4.27 -6.47 -2.59
CA LEU A 61 2.85 -6.76 -2.58
C LEU A 61 2.27 -6.02 -1.38
N GLU A 62 1.44 -5.02 -1.65
CA GLU A 62 0.81 -4.23 -0.61
C GLU A 62 -0.69 -4.13 -0.79
N THR A 63 -1.41 -3.99 0.32
CA THR A 63 -2.82 -3.66 0.29
C THR A 63 -2.99 -2.22 -0.21
N ILE A 64 -3.70 -2.06 -1.33
CA ILE A 64 -4.05 -0.74 -1.85
C ILE A 64 -5.06 -0.10 -0.91
N LYS A 65 -4.79 1.15 -0.52
CA LYS A 65 -5.63 1.94 0.38
C LYS A 65 -6.22 3.13 -0.34
N GLU A 66 -7.49 3.38 -0.05
CA GLU A 66 -8.15 4.60 -0.48
C GLU A 66 -7.68 5.77 0.38
N HIS A 67 -7.48 6.92 -0.25
CA HIS A 67 -7.17 8.17 0.42
C HIS A 67 -8.46 8.99 0.57
N HIS A 68 -8.69 9.48 1.77
CA HIS A 68 -9.80 10.35 2.09
C HIS A 68 -9.26 11.70 2.54
N SER A 69 -9.90 12.78 2.11
CA SER A 69 -9.52 14.14 2.50
C SER A 69 -10.68 14.87 3.16
N PHE A 70 -10.34 15.80 4.04
CA PHE A 70 -11.25 16.75 4.64
C PHE A 70 -10.50 18.05 4.96
N THR A 71 -11.24 19.12 5.21
CA THR A 71 -10.69 20.45 5.46
C THR A 71 -11.00 20.89 6.89
N VAL A 72 -9.99 21.42 7.58
CA VAL A 72 -10.13 21.96 8.95
C VAL A 72 -9.46 23.32 9.07
N SER A 73 -9.78 24.03 10.14
CA SER A 73 -9.09 25.28 10.47
C SER A 73 -7.64 24.99 10.81
N LYS A 74 -6.73 25.91 10.46
CA LYS A 74 -5.33 25.85 10.88
C LYS A 74 -5.18 25.88 12.41
N ASP A 75 -6.12 26.50 13.11
CA ASP A 75 -6.11 26.58 14.57
C ASP A 75 -6.35 25.20 15.21
N ASP A 76 -7.00 24.28 14.48
CA ASP A 76 -7.28 22.91 14.92
C ASP A 76 -6.14 21.94 14.58
N PHE A 77 -4.97 22.44 14.16
CA PHE A 77 -3.83 21.60 13.76
C PHE A 77 -3.41 20.61 14.86
N ALA A 78 -3.56 20.99 16.14
CA ALA A 78 -3.22 20.12 17.26
C ALA A 78 -4.11 18.87 17.34
N ASP A 79 -5.34 18.95 16.82
CA ASP A 79 -6.38 17.92 16.95
C ASP A 79 -6.62 17.13 15.65
N ILE A 80 -5.81 17.33 14.61
CA ILE A 80 -6.02 16.76 13.26
C ILE A 80 -6.16 15.24 13.23
N VAL A 81 -5.49 14.51 14.11
CA VAL A 81 -5.60 13.05 14.19
C VAL A 81 -6.99 12.68 14.67
N SER A 82 -7.44 13.28 15.78
CA SER A 82 -8.78 13.08 16.35
C SER A 82 -9.86 13.48 15.34
N LEU A 83 -9.69 14.61 14.65
CA LEU A 83 -10.63 15.07 13.64
C LEU A 83 -10.68 14.13 12.43
N ALA A 84 -9.56 13.51 12.04
CA ALA A 84 -9.53 12.51 10.99
C ALA A 84 -10.21 11.20 11.44
N GLU A 85 -10.09 10.81 12.70
CA GLU A 85 -10.83 9.68 13.29
C GLU A 85 -12.34 9.94 13.34
N ASP A 86 -12.76 11.16 13.69
CA ASP A 86 -14.16 11.59 13.71
C ASP A 86 -14.76 11.61 12.31
N ASP A 87 -14.04 12.14 11.32
CA ASP A 87 -14.45 12.12 9.91
C ASP A 87 -14.56 10.68 9.38
N ALA A 88 -13.56 9.83 9.69
CA ALA A 88 -13.58 8.41 9.33
C ALA A 88 -14.74 7.65 9.99
N THR A 89 -15.08 7.96 11.23
CA THR A 89 -16.23 7.41 11.95
C THR A 89 -17.54 7.85 11.29
N THR A 90 -17.67 9.14 10.99
CA THR A 90 -18.85 9.72 10.34
C THR A 90 -19.10 9.10 8.96
N LYS A 91 -18.03 8.86 8.20
CA LYS A 91 -18.06 8.16 6.91
C LYS A 91 -18.19 6.63 7.02
N LYS A 92 -18.24 6.08 8.24
CA LYS A 92 -18.33 4.63 8.53
C LYS A 92 -17.18 3.81 7.93
N LEU A 93 -15.98 4.39 7.90
CA LEU A 93 -14.79 3.77 7.31
C LEU A 93 -14.03 2.91 8.33
N LEU A 94 -14.13 3.23 9.63
CA LEU A 94 -13.48 2.47 10.69
C LEU A 94 -14.17 1.13 10.94
N LYS A 95 -13.38 0.06 10.88
CA LYS A 95 -13.78 -1.31 11.24
C LYS A 95 -13.01 -1.73 12.49
N LYS A 96 -13.36 -2.91 13.04
CA LYS A 96 -12.63 -3.51 14.16
C LYS A 96 -11.13 -3.61 13.83
N ASP A 97 -10.29 -3.23 14.78
CA ASP A 97 -8.82 -3.25 14.70
C ASP A 97 -8.24 -2.39 13.54
N SER A 98 -8.94 -1.30 13.18
CA SER A 98 -8.50 -0.33 12.18
C SER A 98 -8.13 1.00 12.81
N PHE A 99 -7.20 1.73 12.17
CA PHE A 99 -6.68 3.01 12.62
C PHE A 99 -6.61 3.99 11.44
N VAL A 100 -6.62 5.28 11.75
CA VAL A 100 -6.34 6.34 10.79
C VAL A 100 -4.84 6.56 10.70
N GLU A 101 -4.30 6.59 9.49
CA GLU A 101 -2.94 7.04 9.21
C GLU A 101 -3.00 8.31 8.37
N LEU A 102 -2.42 9.40 8.88
CA LEU A 102 -2.28 10.64 8.12
C LEU A 102 -1.25 10.46 7.01
N VAL A 103 -1.61 10.90 5.81
CA VAL A 103 -0.80 10.73 4.59
C VAL A 103 -0.23 12.07 4.14
N ASP A 104 -1.03 13.13 4.17
CA ASP A 104 -0.65 14.44 3.65
C ASP A 104 -1.40 15.55 4.38
N ILE A 105 -0.76 16.71 4.54
CA ILE A 105 -1.35 17.89 5.15
C ILE A 105 -0.90 19.09 4.34
N LYS A 106 -1.85 19.80 3.73
CA LYS A 106 -1.59 20.97 2.89
C LYS A 106 -2.29 22.18 3.45
N THR A 107 -1.60 23.31 3.49
CA THR A 107 -2.27 24.59 3.73
C THR A 107 -3.02 24.98 2.47
N ILE A 108 -4.28 25.36 2.63
CA ILE A 108 -5.10 25.94 1.57
C ILE A 108 -5.19 27.44 1.86
N GLU A 109 -4.90 28.27 0.86
CA GLU A 109 -5.01 29.74 0.95
C GLU A 109 -6.46 30.21 0.99
#